data_AF-A0A835F1P4-F1
#
_entry.id   AF-A0A835F1P4-F1
#
_cell.length_a   1.000
_cell.length_b   1.000
_cell.length_c   1.000
_cell.angle_alpha   90.00
_cell.angle_beta   90.00
_cell.angle_gamma   90.00
#
_symmetry.space_group_name_H-M   'P 1'
#
loop_
_entity.id
_entity.type
_entity.pdbx_description
1 polymer ?
#
loop_
_entity_poly.entity_id
_entity_poly.type
_entity_poly.pdbx_seq_one_letter_code
_entity_poly.pdbx_strand_id
1 'polypeptide(L)'
;MAPAPSHVHVLSQLQADTCELLTSPALSPHVCLIGTEMEHATSLLEQVPRQQAGLGEPGFWHDFLLGMLKPVAATAVVAMAVALSFAQRLGLEREMLYATARAFLQLSVVGFVLHFIFAQKSVLWILLAYLFMVTVAGYTAGQRAKHVPGGKHIACVSILIGTAITMLVLVALKVFPFTPRYIIPVAGMMVGNAMTVTGVAMKKLREDVKIQRDMVETALALGATPRQATLQHVRRSLGIALSPVIDSAKTLGLISLPGSMSGLIMGGASPLEAIQLQIVVTNMLIGANTVSGIVSSYLCWTTFFNKAFQLKDELFADK
;
A
#
# COMPACT_ATOMS: atom_id res chain seq x y z
N MET A 1 32.81 -38.88 -11.03
CA MET A 1 32.05 -37.81 -10.36
C MET A 1 31.91 -36.68 -11.36
N ALA A 2 30.83 -36.67 -12.14
CA ALA A 2 30.59 -35.68 -13.17
C ALA A 2 30.00 -34.40 -12.53
N PRO A 3 30.39 -33.19 -12.98
CA PRO A 3 29.83 -31.94 -12.45
C PRO A 3 28.38 -31.76 -12.93
N ALA A 4 27.51 -31.32 -12.02
CA ALA A 4 26.11 -31.02 -12.30
C ALA A 4 25.98 -29.84 -13.30
N PRO A 5 25.04 -29.90 -14.27
CA PRO A 5 24.92 -28.87 -15.29
C PRO A 5 24.40 -27.55 -14.70
N SER A 6 24.96 -26.44 -15.17
CA SER A 6 24.60 -25.06 -14.80
C SER A 6 23.15 -24.72 -15.14
N HIS A 7 22.46 -23.99 -14.25
CA HIS A 7 21.06 -23.55 -14.35
C HIS A 7 20.67 -22.83 -15.67
N VAL A 8 21.65 -22.33 -16.43
CA VAL A 8 21.45 -21.72 -17.76
C VAL A 8 21.04 -22.74 -18.82
N HIS A 9 21.53 -23.98 -18.73
CA HIS A 9 21.20 -25.05 -19.69
C HIS A 9 19.78 -25.60 -19.49
N VAL A 10 19.28 -25.57 -18.25
CA VAL A 10 17.92 -26.02 -17.91
C VAL A 10 16.87 -25.00 -18.40
N LEU A 11 17.17 -23.70 -18.31
CA LEU A 11 16.32 -22.64 -18.86
C LEU A 11 16.33 -22.62 -20.40
N SER A 12 17.47 -22.88 -21.05
CA SER A 12 17.51 -22.98 -22.52
C SER A 12 16.76 -24.20 -23.04
N GLN A 13 16.80 -25.34 -22.32
CA GLN A 13 15.98 -26.51 -22.68
C GLN A 13 14.49 -26.27 -22.45
N LEU A 14 14.08 -25.63 -21.34
CA LEU A 14 12.68 -25.26 -21.12
C LEU A 14 12.15 -24.26 -22.16
N GLN A 15 12.97 -23.32 -22.63
CA GLN A 15 12.61 -22.43 -23.73
C GLN A 15 12.50 -23.16 -25.08
N ALA A 16 13.39 -24.11 -25.36
CA ALA A 16 13.32 -24.94 -26.57
C ALA A 16 12.09 -25.85 -26.59
N ASP A 17 11.79 -26.51 -25.46
CA ASP A 17 10.62 -27.40 -25.31
C ASP A 17 9.28 -26.63 -25.37
N THR A 18 9.26 -25.38 -24.88
CA THR A 18 8.09 -24.50 -25.00
C THR A 18 7.88 -24.02 -26.44
N CYS A 19 8.96 -23.87 -27.21
CA CYS A 19 8.91 -23.46 -28.61
C CYS A 19 8.38 -24.59 -29.52
N GLU A 20 8.75 -25.85 -29.25
CA GLU A 20 8.14 -27.00 -29.94
C GLU A 20 6.64 -27.13 -29.63
N LEU A 21 6.20 -26.93 -28.38
CA LEU A 21 4.77 -26.99 -28.03
C LEU A 21 3.91 -25.89 -28.70
N LEU A 22 4.51 -24.76 -29.09
CA LEU A 22 3.83 -23.63 -29.73
C LEU A 22 3.76 -23.72 -31.27
N THR A 23 4.36 -24.75 -31.88
CA THR A 23 4.27 -25.00 -33.34
C THR A 23 3.04 -25.81 -33.78
N SER A 24 2.02 -25.95 -32.93
CA SER A 24 0.72 -26.50 -33.33
C SER A 24 -0.05 -25.46 -34.18
N PRO A 25 -0.65 -25.83 -35.32
CA PRO A 25 -1.08 -24.90 -36.39
C PRO A 25 -2.38 -24.12 -36.08
N ALA A 26 -2.65 -23.78 -34.81
CA ALA A 26 -3.93 -23.23 -34.36
C ALA A 26 -3.84 -21.93 -33.53
N LEU A 27 -2.72 -21.17 -33.58
CA LEU A 27 -2.57 -19.95 -32.80
C LEU A 27 -2.52 -18.68 -33.68
N SER A 28 -3.47 -17.78 -33.42
CA SER A 28 -3.74 -16.52 -34.12
C SER A 28 -2.52 -15.56 -34.19
N PRO A 29 -2.35 -14.76 -35.26
CA PRO A 29 -1.22 -13.83 -35.47
C PRO A 29 -0.98 -12.83 -34.33
N HIS A 30 -1.95 -12.63 -33.42
CA HIS A 30 -1.80 -11.80 -32.24
C HIS A 30 -0.85 -12.36 -31.16
N VAL A 31 -0.68 -13.69 -31.05
CA VAL A 31 0.20 -14.27 -30.01
C VAL A 31 1.67 -14.15 -30.39
N CYS A 32 1.99 -14.22 -31.68
CA CYS A 32 3.36 -14.05 -32.20
C CYS A 32 3.87 -12.60 -32.02
N LEU A 33 2.98 -11.61 -32.16
CA LEU A 33 3.26 -10.19 -31.93
C LEU A 33 3.53 -9.87 -30.45
N ILE A 34 2.83 -10.53 -29.52
CA ILE A 34 3.07 -10.35 -28.08
C ILE A 34 4.39 -11.00 -27.66
N GLY A 35 4.77 -12.14 -28.27
CA GLY A 35 6.07 -12.79 -28.02
C GLY A 35 7.27 -11.93 -28.42
N THR A 36 7.19 -11.28 -29.58
CA THR A 36 8.26 -10.39 -30.10
C THR A 36 8.40 -9.09 -29.30
N GLU A 37 7.29 -8.50 -28.83
CA GLU A 37 7.30 -7.34 -27.93
C GLU A 37 7.87 -7.70 -26.55
N MET A 38 7.59 -8.90 -26.04
CA MET A 38 8.17 -9.39 -24.79
C MET A 38 9.68 -9.67 -24.89
N GLU A 39 10.17 -10.25 -25.99
CA GLU A 39 11.62 -10.43 -26.21
C GLU A 39 12.35 -9.08 -26.31
N HIS A 40 11.75 -8.08 -26.96
CA HIS A 40 12.28 -6.72 -26.97
C HIS A 40 12.32 -6.10 -25.57
N ALA A 41 11.26 -6.23 -24.77
CA ALA A 41 11.25 -5.74 -23.39
C ALA A 41 12.29 -6.45 -22.49
N THR A 42 12.53 -7.74 -22.72
CA THR A 42 13.49 -8.55 -21.95
C THR A 42 14.93 -8.18 -22.30
N SER A 43 15.24 -7.97 -23.58
CA SER A 43 16.56 -7.50 -24.03
C SER A 43 16.89 -6.07 -23.57
N LEU A 44 15.89 -5.20 -23.37
CA LEU A 44 16.10 -3.88 -22.78
C LEU A 44 16.31 -3.91 -21.25
N LEU A 45 15.80 -4.94 -20.56
CA LEU A 45 16.06 -5.16 -19.13
C LEU A 45 17.44 -5.76 -18.88
N GLU A 46 17.96 -6.58 -19.81
CA GLU A 46 19.32 -7.14 -19.78
C GLU A 46 20.41 -6.04 -19.86
N GLN A 47 20.08 -4.87 -20.42
CA GLN A 47 20.98 -3.72 -20.54
C GLN A 47 21.02 -2.80 -19.31
N VAL A 48 20.25 -3.08 -18.25
CA VAL A 48 20.34 -2.29 -17.01
C VAL A 48 21.65 -2.68 -16.30
N PRO A 49 22.65 -1.80 -16.22
CA PRO A 49 23.93 -2.16 -15.66
C PRO A 49 23.75 -2.56 -14.18
N ARG A 50 24.23 -3.75 -13.82
CA ARG A 50 24.35 -4.24 -12.44
C ARG A 50 25.41 -3.45 -11.66
N GLN A 51 25.26 -2.14 -11.54
CA GLN A 51 26.19 -1.31 -10.80
C GLN A 51 25.50 -0.79 -9.54
N GLN A 52 25.70 -1.52 -8.44
CA GLN A 52 25.53 -0.96 -7.09
C GLN A 52 26.62 0.11 -6.91
N ALA A 53 26.30 1.35 -7.28
CA ALA A 53 27.19 2.49 -7.06
C ALA A 53 27.31 2.76 -5.55
N GLY A 54 28.51 2.55 -5.00
CA GLY A 54 28.87 2.98 -3.65
C GLY A 54 28.91 4.51 -3.56
N LEU A 55 28.45 5.06 -2.44
CA LEU A 55 28.48 6.50 -2.16
C LEU A 55 29.93 7.00 -2.02
N GLY A 56 30.37 7.88 -2.93
CA GLY A 56 31.64 8.60 -2.82
C GLY A 56 32.37 8.91 -4.12
N GLU A 57 32.01 8.26 -5.23
CA GLU A 57 32.66 8.49 -6.53
C GLU A 57 32.15 9.78 -7.20
N PRO A 58 33.00 10.55 -7.90
CA PRO A 58 32.67 11.84 -8.52
C PRO A 58 31.61 11.78 -9.64
N GLY A 59 31.08 10.59 -9.97
CA GLY A 59 30.02 10.37 -10.96
C GLY A 59 28.59 10.20 -10.41
N PHE A 60 28.41 10.05 -9.09
CA PHE A 60 27.09 9.71 -8.49
C PHE A 60 25.95 10.65 -8.89
N TRP A 61 26.20 11.97 -8.91
CA TRP A 61 25.19 12.96 -9.27
C TRP A 61 24.78 12.85 -10.74
N HIS A 62 25.72 12.57 -11.64
CA HIS A 62 25.42 12.35 -13.06
C HIS A 62 24.65 11.05 -13.26
N ASP A 63 25.03 9.96 -12.58
CA ASP A 63 24.34 8.66 -12.67
C ASP A 63 22.92 8.72 -12.09
N PHE A 64 22.74 9.46 -10.99
CA PHE A 64 21.41 9.69 -10.40
C PHE A 64 20.53 10.57 -11.31
N LEU A 65 21.08 11.65 -11.89
CA LEU A 65 20.38 12.51 -12.85
C LEU A 65 20.03 11.77 -14.15
N LEU A 66 20.95 10.95 -14.69
CA LEU A 66 20.72 10.10 -15.87
C LEU A 66 19.70 9.00 -15.58
N GLY A 67 19.75 8.40 -14.39
CA GLY A 67 18.76 7.43 -13.92
C GLY A 67 17.36 8.03 -13.76
N MET A 68 17.26 9.31 -13.38
CA MET A 68 16.00 10.06 -13.25
C MET A 68 15.34 10.43 -14.59
N LEU A 69 16.07 10.42 -15.71
CA LEU A 69 15.53 10.77 -17.03
C LEU A 69 14.43 9.78 -17.49
N LYS A 70 14.60 8.48 -17.19
CA LYS A 70 13.62 7.43 -17.54
C LYS A 70 12.28 7.58 -16.78
N PRO A 71 12.27 7.78 -15.44
CA PRO A 71 11.05 8.15 -14.70
C PRO A 71 10.36 9.43 -15.18
N VAL A 72 11.14 10.45 -15.58
CA VAL A 72 10.59 11.71 -16.12
C VAL A 72 9.91 11.45 -17.47
N ALA A 73 10.47 10.62 -18.35
CA ALA A 73 9.76 10.20 -19.56
C ALA A 73 8.45 9.44 -19.23
N ALA A 74 8.43 8.60 -18.19
CA ALA A 74 7.22 7.91 -17.74
C ALA A 74 6.13 8.86 -17.19
N THR A 75 6.51 10.04 -16.66
CA THR A 75 5.51 11.07 -16.29
C THR A 75 4.72 11.61 -17.49
N ALA A 76 5.12 11.36 -18.73
CA ALA A 76 4.31 11.67 -19.92
C ALA A 76 2.97 10.91 -19.93
N VAL A 77 2.90 9.70 -19.37
CA VAL A 77 1.65 8.93 -19.24
C VAL A 77 0.71 9.61 -18.23
N VAL A 78 1.26 10.15 -17.14
CA VAL A 78 0.49 10.96 -16.18
C VAL A 78 0.03 12.26 -16.83
N ALA A 79 0.88 12.90 -17.65
CA ALA A 79 0.49 14.08 -18.43
C ALA A 79 -0.66 13.79 -19.41
N MET A 80 -0.67 12.61 -20.04
CA MET A 80 -1.77 12.14 -20.87
C MET A 80 -3.07 11.96 -20.07
N ALA A 81 -2.98 11.33 -18.88
CA ALA A 81 -4.13 11.20 -17.98
C ALA A 81 -4.65 12.56 -17.49
N VAL A 82 -3.75 13.52 -17.23
CA VAL A 82 -4.10 14.90 -16.89
C VAL A 82 -4.76 15.61 -18.07
N ALA A 83 -4.28 15.42 -19.30
CA ALA A 83 -4.89 15.98 -20.51
C ALA A 83 -6.30 15.41 -20.77
N LEU A 84 -6.51 14.11 -20.52
CA LEU A 84 -7.84 13.48 -20.56
C LEU A 84 -8.77 14.00 -19.45
N SER A 85 -8.23 14.21 -18.25
CA SER A 85 -8.96 14.84 -17.13
C SER A 85 -9.36 16.29 -17.46
N PHE A 86 -8.49 17.02 -18.18
CA PHE A 86 -8.73 18.36 -18.70
C PHE A 86 -9.86 18.39 -19.73
N ALA A 87 -9.87 17.40 -20.64
CA ALA A 87 -10.95 17.23 -21.62
C ALA A 87 -12.30 16.94 -20.96
N GLN A 88 -12.32 16.30 -19.79
CA GLN A 88 -13.53 15.98 -19.03
C GLN A 88 -13.87 16.98 -17.90
N ARG A 89 -13.05 18.02 -17.68
CA ARG A 89 -13.25 19.06 -16.64
C ARG A 89 -13.46 18.51 -15.21
N LEU A 90 -12.72 17.48 -14.81
CA LEU A 90 -12.87 16.90 -13.47
C LEU A 90 -12.33 17.78 -12.33
N GLY A 91 -11.58 18.86 -12.63
CA GLY A 91 -11.04 19.78 -11.61
C GLY A 91 -9.92 19.18 -10.74
N LEU A 92 -9.48 17.95 -11.02
CA LEU A 92 -8.49 17.20 -10.25
C LEU A 92 -7.04 17.46 -10.70
N GLU A 93 -6.83 18.22 -11.77
CA GLU A 93 -5.52 18.37 -12.43
C GLU A 93 -4.44 18.93 -11.50
N ARG A 94 -4.75 20.00 -10.77
CA ARG A 94 -3.82 20.62 -9.80
C ARG A 94 -3.51 19.68 -8.65
N GLU A 95 -4.49 18.88 -8.22
CA GLU A 95 -4.32 17.92 -7.13
C GLU A 95 -3.48 16.72 -7.58
N MET A 96 -3.68 16.22 -8.81
CA MET A 96 -2.88 15.16 -9.42
C MET A 96 -1.43 15.59 -9.67
N LEU A 97 -1.22 16.79 -10.22
CA LEU A 97 0.12 17.33 -10.46
C LEU A 97 0.87 17.55 -9.14
N TYR A 98 0.21 18.16 -8.15
CA TYR A 98 0.77 18.35 -6.81
C TYR A 98 1.09 17.00 -6.14
N ALA A 99 0.19 16.02 -6.24
CA ALA A 99 0.42 14.69 -5.69
C ALA A 99 1.62 13.99 -6.35
N THR A 100 1.76 14.11 -7.67
CA THR A 100 2.88 13.52 -8.42
C THR A 100 4.21 14.18 -8.06
N ALA A 101 4.27 15.51 -8.06
CA ALA A 101 5.47 16.25 -7.69
C ALA A 101 5.89 15.96 -6.23
N ARG A 102 4.92 15.93 -5.31
CA ARG A 102 5.17 15.57 -3.91
C ARG A 102 5.65 14.13 -3.77
N ALA A 103 5.03 13.18 -4.47
CA ALA A 103 5.42 11.77 -4.43
C ALA A 103 6.85 11.59 -4.95
N PHE A 104 7.20 12.27 -6.05
CA PHE A 104 8.55 12.26 -6.60
C PHE A 104 9.58 12.74 -5.58
N LEU A 105 9.37 13.95 -5.03
CA LEU A 105 10.28 14.53 -4.04
C LEU A 105 10.36 13.68 -2.77
N GLN A 106 9.22 13.13 -2.32
CA GLN A 106 9.17 12.27 -1.14
C GLN A 106 9.92 10.95 -1.35
N LEU A 107 9.78 10.30 -2.50
CA LEU A 107 10.49 9.06 -2.81
C LEU A 107 11.99 9.29 -2.93
N SER A 108 12.43 10.39 -3.57
CA SER A 108 13.85 10.75 -3.63
C SER A 108 14.46 10.94 -2.25
N VAL A 109 13.79 11.68 -1.36
CA VAL A 109 14.26 11.90 0.01
C VAL A 109 14.26 10.60 0.82
N VAL A 110 13.20 9.79 0.73
CA VAL A 110 13.11 8.51 1.45
C VAL A 110 14.20 7.54 0.98
N GLY A 111 14.51 7.48 -0.31
CA GLY A 111 15.60 6.66 -0.84
C GLY A 111 16.95 7.01 -0.19
N PHE A 112 17.24 8.30 -0.05
CA PHE A 112 18.46 8.77 0.63
C PHE A 112 18.48 8.41 2.12
N VAL A 113 17.36 8.64 2.82
CA VAL A 113 17.23 8.33 4.25
C VAL A 113 17.37 6.84 4.53
N LEU A 114 16.80 5.97 3.68
CA LEU A 114 16.90 4.51 3.83
C LEU A 114 18.34 4.02 3.71
N HIS A 115 19.15 4.62 2.83
CA HIS A 115 20.57 4.26 2.74
C HIS A 115 21.30 4.49 4.08
N PHE A 116 21.05 5.63 4.73
CA PHE A 116 21.62 5.94 6.05
C PHE A 116 21.11 5.00 7.15
N ILE A 117 19.80 4.71 7.16
CA ILE A 117 19.18 3.80 8.13
C ILE A 117 19.73 2.38 7.99
N PHE A 118 19.95 1.90 6.75
CA PHE A 118 20.48 0.55 6.52
C PHE A 118 21.96 0.41 6.89
N ALA A 119 22.73 1.50 6.88
CA ALA A 119 24.10 1.51 7.37
C ALA A 119 24.18 1.32 8.90
N GLN A 120 23.14 1.73 9.65
CA GLN A 120 23.14 1.70 11.10
C GLN A 120 22.33 0.51 11.65
N LYS A 121 23.00 -0.45 12.32
CA LYS A 121 22.36 -1.68 12.86
C LYS A 121 21.56 -1.49 14.16
N SER A 122 21.23 -0.27 14.58
CA SER A 122 20.56 -0.05 15.87
C SER A 122 19.03 -0.06 15.75
N VAL A 123 18.37 -0.83 16.63
CA VAL A 123 16.91 -0.97 16.73
C VAL A 123 16.20 0.38 16.91
N LEU A 124 16.86 1.35 17.55
CA LEU A 124 16.32 2.69 17.80
C LEU A 124 15.89 3.41 16.51
N TRP A 125 16.68 3.29 15.42
CA TRP A 125 16.35 3.92 14.14
C TRP A 125 15.14 3.29 13.46
N ILE A 126 14.98 1.97 13.58
CA ILE A 126 13.80 1.25 13.06
C ILE A 126 12.54 1.76 13.78
N LEU A 127 12.60 1.84 15.12
CA LEU A 127 11.47 2.30 15.93
C LEU A 127 11.12 3.76 15.62
N LEU A 128 12.12 4.63 15.48
CA LEU A 128 11.92 6.04 15.14
C LEU A 128 11.27 6.20 13.75
N ALA A 129 11.78 5.47 12.75
CA ALA A 129 11.20 5.47 11.41
C ALA A 129 9.75 4.96 11.41
N TYR A 130 9.47 3.89 12.17
CA TYR A 130 8.11 3.36 12.33
C TYR A 130 7.16 4.38 12.98
N LEU A 131 7.56 5.01 14.09
CA LEU A 131 6.75 6.04 14.75
C LEU A 131 6.51 7.25 13.84
N PHE A 132 7.51 7.66 13.07
CA PHE A 132 7.36 8.71 12.06
C PHE A 132 6.30 8.32 11.01
N MET A 133 6.38 7.11 10.46
CA MET A 133 5.39 6.61 9.50
C MET A 133 3.98 6.60 10.08
N VAL A 134 3.80 6.10 11.31
CA VAL A 134 2.48 6.05 11.99
C VAL A 134 1.93 7.46 12.23
N THR A 135 2.78 8.42 12.60
CA THR A 135 2.36 9.81 12.83
C THR A 135 1.88 10.47 11.52
N VAL A 136 2.65 10.32 10.44
CA VAL A 136 2.28 10.86 9.11
C VAL A 136 1.01 10.18 8.58
N ALA A 137 0.89 8.87 8.79
CA ALA A 137 -0.30 8.10 8.43
C ALA A 137 -1.54 8.55 9.22
N GLY A 138 -1.43 8.70 10.53
CA GLY A 138 -2.51 9.20 11.39
C GLY A 138 -2.95 10.62 11.01
N TYR A 139 -2.00 11.51 10.74
CA TYR A 139 -2.29 12.85 10.24
C TYR A 139 -3.04 12.82 8.90
N THR A 140 -2.57 12.01 7.95
CA THR A 140 -3.15 11.91 6.60
C THR A 140 -4.53 11.27 6.64
N ALA A 141 -4.71 10.19 7.40
CA ALA A 141 -6.01 9.53 7.59
C ALA A 141 -7.01 10.47 8.28
N GLY A 142 -6.60 11.19 9.33
CA GLY A 142 -7.43 12.19 9.98
C GLY A 142 -7.80 13.35 9.06
N GLN A 143 -6.90 13.78 8.18
CA GLN A 143 -7.18 14.80 7.16
C GLN A 143 -8.18 14.32 6.09
N ARG A 144 -8.31 13.01 5.84
CA ARG A 144 -9.39 12.46 4.99
C ARG A 144 -10.76 12.58 5.64
N ALA A 145 -10.80 12.64 6.98
CA ALA A 145 -12.01 12.78 7.78
C ALA A 145 -12.05 14.15 8.50
N LYS A 146 -11.78 15.26 7.78
CA LYS A 146 -11.60 16.63 8.35
C LYS A 146 -12.67 17.08 9.35
N HIS A 147 -13.88 16.56 9.21
CA HIS A 147 -15.04 16.95 9.99
C HIS A 147 -15.36 15.99 11.15
N VAL A 148 -14.46 15.04 11.43
CA VAL A 148 -14.51 14.22 12.65
C VAL A 148 -13.65 14.93 13.71
N PRO A 149 -14.23 15.36 14.85
CA PRO A 149 -13.47 16.01 15.92
C PRO A 149 -12.37 15.09 16.43
N GLY A 150 -11.15 15.61 16.58
CA GLY A 150 -10.02 14.79 17.01
C GLY A 150 -9.67 13.65 16.04
N GLY A 151 -10.16 13.68 14.79
CA GLY A 151 -9.99 12.60 13.83
C GLY A 151 -8.52 12.22 13.58
N LYS A 152 -7.59 13.17 13.70
CA LYS A 152 -6.13 12.92 13.61
C LYS A 152 -5.62 12.04 14.74
N HIS A 153 -6.02 12.31 15.98
CA HIS A 153 -5.62 11.51 17.15
C HIS A 153 -6.29 10.14 17.11
N ILE A 154 -7.58 10.07 16.79
CA ILE A 154 -8.31 8.81 16.65
C ILE A 154 -7.66 7.93 15.60
N ALA A 155 -7.35 8.48 14.42
CA ALA A 155 -6.70 7.75 13.35
C ALA A 155 -5.29 7.27 13.75
N CYS A 156 -4.48 8.14 14.37
CA CYS A 156 -3.14 7.81 14.81
C CYS A 156 -3.14 6.66 15.83
N VAL A 157 -3.98 6.73 16.86
CA VAL A 157 -4.10 5.69 17.89
C VAL A 157 -4.59 4.39 17.29
N SER A 158 -5.55 4.44 16.37
CA SER A 158 -6.12 3.24 15.75
C SER A 158 -5.11 2.51 14.87
N ILE A 159 -4.36 3.25 14.04
CA ILE A 159 -3.29 2.71 13.20
C ILE A 159 -2.17 2.16 14.07
N LEU A 160 -1.77 2.89 15.12
CA LEU A 160 -0.74 2.44 16.06
C LEU A 160 -1.14 1.12 16.71
N ILE A 161 -2.35 1.01 17.26
CA ILE A 161 -2.82 -0.22 17.92
C ILE A 161 -2.86 -1.38 16.93
N GLY A 162 -3.50 -1.20 15.75
CA GLY A 162 -3.64 -2.31 14.80
C GLY A 162 -2.32 -2.78 14.20
N THR A 163 -1.40 -1.85 13.89
CA THR A 163 -0.09 -2.19 13.34
C THR A 163 0.90 -2.67 14.41
N ALA A 164 0.81 -2.16 15.66
CA ALA A 164 1.68 -2.62 16.75
C ALA A 164 1.33 -4.04 17.19
N ILE A 165 0.03 -4.39 17.31
CA ILE A 165 -0.40 -5.75 17.65
C ILE A 165 0.15 -6.76 16.63
N THR A 166 -0.03 -6.47 15.35
CA THR A 166 0.41 -7.36 14.27
C THR A 166 1.92 -7.41 14.12
N MET A 167 2.63 -6.29 14.31
CA MET A 167 4.09 -6.30 14.39
C MET A 167 4.59 -7.12 15.57
N LEU A 168 4.00 -6.99 16.74
CA LEU A 168 4.37 -7.79 17.91
C LEU A 168 4.21 -9.29 17.64
N VAL A 169 3.10 -9.69 17.02
CA VAL A 169 2.87 -11.09 16.61
C VAL A 169 3.91 -11.55 15.59
N LEU A 170 4.22 -10.74 14.57
CA LEU A 170 5.21 -11.07 13.55
C LEU A 170 6.60 -11.31 14.17
N VAL A 171 6.96 -10.49 15.15
CA VAL A 171 8.24 -10.58 15.88
C VAL A 171 8.25 -11.80 16.81
N ALA A 172 7.14 -12.07 17.50
CA ALA A 172 7.00 -13.24 18.37
C ALA A 172 7.10 -14.55 17.60
N LEU A 173 6.55 -14.60 16.38
CA LEU A 173 6.60 -15.75 15.49
C LEU A 173 8.00 -15.98 14.86
N LYS A 174 8.95 -15.05 15.03
CA LYS A 174 10.32 -15.12 14.47
C LYS A 174 10.35 -15.49 12.98
N VAL A 175 9.34 -15.06 12.22
CA VAL A 175 9.21 -15.39 10.79
C VAL A 175 10.37 -14.80 9.98
N PHE A 176 10.90 -13.65 10.40
CA PHE A 176 11.98 -12.94 9.72
C PHE A 176 13.15 -12.66 10.67
N PRO A 177 14.39 -12.62 10.15
CA PRO A 177 15.49 -11.97 10.87
C PRO A 177 15.14 -10.48 11.04
N PHE A 178 15.23 -9.99 12.27
CA PHE A 178 14.86 -8.63 12.65
C PHE A 178 15.87 -7.61 12.10
N THR A 179 15.83 -7.41 10.79
CA THR A 179 16.72 -6.51 10.07
C THR A 179 15.92 -5.38 9.43
N PRO A 180 16.50 -4.16 9.36
CA PRO A 180 15.82 -2.99 8.77
C PRO A 180 15.26 -3.23 7.37
N ARG A 181 15.94 -4.08 6.58
CA ARG A 181 15.59 -4.37 5.18
C ARG A 181 14.24 -5.07 5.01
N TYR A 182 13.79 -5.86 5.99
CA TYR A 182 12.48 -6.51 5.95
C TYR A 182 11.43 -5.74 6.75
N ILE A 183 11.78 -5.28 7.95
CA ILE A 183 10.81 -4.65 8.86
C ILE A 183 10.28 -3.33 8.29
N ILE A 184 11.15 -2.48 7.72
CA ILE A 184 10.73 -1.15 7.27
C ILE A 184 9.74 -1.23 6.09
N PRO A 185 9.99 -2.02 5.03
CA PRO A 185 9.00 -2.18 3.95
C PRO A 185 7.68 -2.79 4.42
N VAL A 186 7.73 -3.83 5.27
CA VAL A 186 6.52 -4.49 5.80
C VAL A 186 5.72 -3.52 6.67
N ALA A 187 6.39 -2.79 7.56
CA ALA A 187 5.78 -1.74 8.37
C ALA A 187 5.13 -0.66 7.50
N GLY A 188 5.84 -0.17 6.48
CA GLY A 188 5.34 0.83 5.55
C GLY A 188 4.07 0.38 4.83
N MET A 189 4.04 -0.88 4.36
CA MET A 189 2.84 -1.45 3.73
C MET A 189 1.67 -1.55 4.71
N MET A 190 1.90 -2.03 5.93
CA MET A 190 0.85 -2.17 6.95
C MET A 190 0.29 -0.81 7.37
N VAL A 191 1.16 0.15 7.66
CA VAL A 191 0.77 1.52 8.05
C VAL A 191 0.05 2.24 6.91
N GLY A 192 0.52 2.10 5.67
CA GLY A 192 -0.11 2.72 4.49
C GLY A 192 -1.50 2.17 4.16
N ASN A 193 -1.69 0.85 4.28
CA ASN A 193 -3.03 0.26 4.12
C ASN A 193 -3.95 0.64 5.29
N ALA A 194 -3.46 0.59 6.53
CA ALA A 194 -4.22 0.98 7.72
C ALA A 194 -4.65 2.45 7.64
N MET A 195 -3.78 3.35 7.18
CA MET A 195 -4.11 4.75 6.88
C MET A 195 -5.32 4.87 5.95
N THR A 196 -5.33 4.09 4.87
CA THR A 196 -6.39 4.16 3.87
C THR A 196 -7.70 3.59 4.41
N VAL A 197 -7.66 2.42 5.05
CA VAL A 197 -8.82 1.79 5.67
C VAL A 197 -9.42 2.67 6.76
N THR A 198 -8.61 3.16 7.71
CA THR A 198 -9.07 4.04 8.79
C THR A 198 -9.64 5.35 8.24
N GLY A 199 -8.96 6.00 7.29
CA GLY A 199 -9.45 7.25 6.70
C GLY A 199 -10.78 7.09 5.97
N VAL A 200 -10.94 6.01 5.20
CA VAL A 200 -12.20 5.71 4.48
C VAL A 200 -13.30 5.31 5.46
N ALA A 201 -13.02 4.45 6.44
CA ALA A 201 -14.00 4.02 7.44
C ALA A 201 -14.57 5.21 8.22
N MET A 202 -13.70 6.11 8.70
CA MET A 202 -14.12 7.30 9.45
C MET A 202 -14.91 8.28 8.59
N LYS A 203 -14.45 8.55 7.37
CA LYS A 203 -15.15 9.43 6.43
C LYS A 203 -16.54 8.88 6.10
N LYS A 204 -16.61 7.60 5.74
CA LYS A 204 -17.86 6.93 5.33
C LYS A 204 -18.85 6.82 6.49
N LEU A 205 -18.36 6.51 7.69
CA LEU A 205 -19.20 6.46 8.89
C LEU A 205 -19.85 7.80 9.18
N ARG A 206 -19.08 8.89 9.10
CA ARG A 206 -19.63 10.24 9.27
C ARG A 206 -20.68 10.56 8.21
N GLU A 207 -20.39 10.28 6.94
CA GLU A 207 -21.32 10.53 5.84
C GLU A 207 -22.63 9.75 6.02
N ASP A 208 -22.55 8.47 6.36
CA ASP A 208 -23.73 7.63 6.57
C ASP A 208 -24.57 8.11 7.76
N VAL A 209 -23.94 8.50 8.87
CA VAL A 209 -24.63 9.09 10.03
C VAL A 209 -25.24 10.45 9.69
N LYS A 210 -24.56 11.29 8.90
CA LYS A 210 -25.09 12.58 8.44
C LYS A 210 -26.35 12.41 7.59
N ILE A 211 -26.31 11.47 6.63
CA ILE A 211 -27.44 11.20 5.73
C ILE A 211 -28.62 10.59 6.49
N GLN A 212 -28.36 9.74 7.49
CA GLN A 212 -29.39 8.98 8.22
C GLN A 212 -29.64 9.55 9.62
N ARG A 213 -29.39 10.85 9.80
CA ARG A 213 -29.52 11.54 11.09
C ARG A 213 -30.89 11.32 11.73
N ASP A 214 -31.95 11.53 10.97
CA ASP A 214 -33.34 11.40 11.46
C ASP A 214 -33.63 9.99 11.99
N MET A 215 -33.09 8.96 11.35
CA MET A 215 -33.25 7.57 11.80
C MET A 215 -32.46 7.30 13.09
N VAL A 216 -31.25 7.86 13.21
CA VAL A 216 -30.43 7.74 14.42
C VAL A 216 -31.12 8.45 15.59
N GLU A 217 -31.65 9.66 15.40
CA GLU A 217 -32.37 10.41 16.42
C GLU A 217 -33.67 9.74 16.83
N THR A 218 -34.43 9.19 15.87
CA THR A 218 -35.65 8.43 16.16
C THR A 218 -35.34 7.19 16.99
N ALA A 219 -34.27 6.46 16.66
CA ALA A 219 -33.84 5.30 17.44
C ALA A 219 -33.46 5.68 18.87
N LEU A 220 -32.76 6.79 19.07
CA LEU A 220 -32.42 7.32 20.40
C LEU A 220 -33.67 7.75 21.18
N ALA A 221 -34.64 8.38 20.52
CA ALA A 221 -35.92 8.77 21.12
C ALA A 221 -36.77 7.56 21.55
N LEU A 222 -36.64 6.44 20.84
CA LEU A 222 -37.23 5.14 21.22
C LEU A 222 -36.43 4.40 22.32
N GLY A 223 -35.37 5.01 22.86
CA GLY A 223 -34.56 4.46 23.95
C GLY A 223 -33.43 3.53 23.50
N ALA A 224 -33.11 3.48 22.20
CA ALA A 224 -31.96 2.72 21.73
C ALA A 224 -30.65 3.34 22.25
N THR A 225 -29.66 2.49 22.55
CA THR A 225 -28.32 2.99 22.90
C THR A 225 -27.61 3.54 21.65
N PRO A 226 -26.69 4.52 21.78
CA PRO A 226 -25.94 5.03 20.63
C PRO A 226 -25.16 3.96 19.87
N ARG A 227 -24.71 2.91 20.58
CA ARG A 227 -24.08 1.74 19.98
C ARG A 227 -25.04 0.98 19.07
N GLN A 228 -26.29 0.76 19.50
CA GLN A 228 -27.31 0.09 18.68
C GLN A 228 -27.69 0.94 17.48
N ALA A 229 -27.90 2.24 17.68
CA ALA A 229 -28.29 3.16 16.61
C ALA A 229 -27.25 3.27 15.49
N THR A 230 -25.95 3.15 15.82
CA THR A 230 -24.86 3.29 14.85
C THR A 230 -24.25 1.99 14.33
N LEU A 231 -24.61 0.83 14.90
CA LEU A 231 -23.94 -0.44 14.61
C LEU A 231 -23.99 -0.82 13.12
N GLN A 232 -25.13 -0.59 12.47
CA GLN A 232 -25.30 -0.89 11.04
C GLN A 232 -24.43 0.04 10.17
N HIS A 233 -24.35 1.32 10.51
CA HIS A 233 -23.48 2.28 9.80
C HIS A 233 -22.00 1.92 9.96
N VAL A 234 -21.58 1.51 11.16
CA VAL A 234 -20.22 1.04 11.42
C VAL A 234 -19.88 -0.19 10.57
N ARG A 235 -20.75 -1.20 10.55
CA ARG A 235 -20.54 -2.42 9.74
C ARG A 235 -20.42 -2.10 8.25
N ARG A 236 -21.31 -1.26 7.72
CA ARG A 236 -21.29 -0.85 6.31
C ARG A 236 -20.02 -0.07 5.96
N SER A 237 -19.66 0.89 6.79
CA SER A 237 -18.47 1.73 6.58
C SER A 237 -17.18 0.93 6.62
N LEU A 238 -17.08 0.00 7.57
CA LEU A 238 -15.93 -0.90 7.70
C LEU A 238 -15.86 -1.88 6.52
N GLY A 239 -16.99 -2.42 6.08
CA GLY A 239 -17.07 -3.28 4.89
C GLY A 239 -16.52 -2.57 3.66
N ILE A 240 -16.99 -1.35 3.38
CA ILE A 240 -16.52 -0.52 2.26
C ILE A 240 -15.02 -0.22 2.39
N ALA A 241 -14.55 0.11 3.59
CA ALA A 241 -13.15 0.44 3.81
C ALA A 241 -12.21 -0.78 3.65
N LEU A 242 -12.66 -1.98 4.00
CA LEU A 242 -11.88 -3.21 3.91
C LEU A 242 -11.98 -3.91 2.55
N SER A 243 -12.99 -3.61 1.72
CA SER A 243 -13.16 -4.22 0.39
C SER A 243 -11.87 -4.22 -0.44
N PRO A 244 -11.12 -3.11 -0.59
CA PRO A 244 -9.91 -3.12 -1.42
C PRO A 244 -8.83 -4.07 -0.88
N VAL A 245 -8.71 -4.21 0.44
CA VAL A 245 -7.73 -5.10 1.08
C VAL A 245 -8.11 -6.56 0.83
N ILE A 246 -9.40 -6.88 0.97
CA ILE A 246 -9.92 -8.23 0.76
C ILE A 246 -9.83 -8.62 -0.72
N ASP A 247 -10.18 -7.72 -1.63
CA ASP A 247 -10.17 -7.99 -3.06
C ASP A 247 -8.75 -8.08 -3.61
N SER A 248 -7.82 -7.27 -3.09
CA SER A 248 -6.39 -7.47 -3.34
C SER A 248 -5.94 -8.85 -2.86
N ALA A 249 -6.36 -9.26 -1.66
CA ALA A 249 -5.98 -10.56 -1.11
C ALA A 249 -6.47 -11.76 -1.94
N LYS A 250 -7.67 -11.67 -2.53
CA LYS A 250 -8.22 -12.72 -3.40
C LYS A 250 -7.49 -12.87 -4.73
N THR A 251 -6.88 -11.79 -5.20
CA THR A 251 -6.28 -11.70 -6.53
C THR A 251 -4.75 -11.83 -6.52
N LEU A 252 -4.15 -11.77 -5.33
CA LEU A 252 -2.74 -12.00 -5.06
C LEU A 252 -2.28 -13.34 -5.64
N GLY A 253 -1.26 -13.29 -6.50
CA GLY A 253 -0.67 -14.47 -7.12
C GLY A 253 -1.39 -14.99 -8.38
N LEU A 254 -2.59 -14.50 -8.69
CA LEU A 254 -3.32 -14.84 -9.92
C LEU A 254 -3.12 -13.77 -11.01
N ILE A 255 -3.44 -12.52 -10.69
CA ILE A 255 -3.37 -11.40 -11.65
C ILE A 255 -2.21 -10.45 -11.38
N SER A 256 -1.71 -10.45 -10.15
CA SER A 256 -0.68 -9.52 -9.71
C SER A 256 0.24 -10.20 -8.71
N LEU A 257 1.53 -10.20 -9.04
CA LEU A 257 2.59 -10.58 -8.13
C LEU A 257 3.00 -9.34 -7.33
N PRO A 258 2.95 -9.39 -5.98
CA PRO A 258 3.40 -8.28 -5.14
C PRO A 258 4.81 -7.85 -5.49
N GLY A 259 5.04 -6.54 -5.53
CA GLY A 259 6.38 -6.00 -5.81
C GLY A 259 7.45 -6.51 -4.83
N SER A 260 7.10 -6.74 -3.56
CA SER A 260 7.99 -7.35 -2.56
C SER A 260 8.36 -8.79 -2.92
N MET A 261 7.40 -9.58 -3.40
CA MET A 261 7.63 -10.96 -3.81
C MET A 261 8.44 -11.03 -5.10
N SER A 262 8.06 -10.29 -6.13
CA SER A 262 8.82 -10.20 -7.39
C SER A 262 10.23 -9.67 -7.16
N GLY A 263 10.40 -8.70 -6.25
CA GLY A 263 11.70 -8.16 -5.87
C GLY A 263 12.63 -9.19 -5.22
N LEU A 264 12.08 -10.09 -4.38
CA LEU A 264 12.86 -11.20 -3.80
C LEU A 264 13.28 -12.20 -4.88
N ILE A 265 12.37 -12.53 -5.81
CA ILE A 265 12.65 -13.46 -6.92
C ILE A 265 13.73 -12.89 -7.85
N MET A 266 13.60 -11.61 -8.26
CA MET A 266 14.62 -10.92 -9.07
C MET A 266 15.95 -10.78 -8.32
N GLY A 267 15.90 -10.71 -6.99
CA GLY A 267 17.08 -10.72 -6.11
C GLY A 267 17.74 -12.09 -5.96
N GLY A 268 17.24 -13.13 -6.62
CA GLY A 268 17.79 -14.49 -6.59
C GLY A 268 17.28 -15.38 -5.45
N ALA A 269 16.27 -14.95 -4.70
CA ALA A 269 15.62 -15.82 -3.71
C ALA A 269 14.79 -16.91 -4.39
N SER A 270 14.63 -18.07 -3.73
CA SER A 270 13.80 -19.13 -4.29
C SER A 270 12.32 -18.67 -4.35
N PRO A 271 11.57 -19.00 -5.42
CA PRO A 271 10.15 -18.64 -5.52
C PRO A 271 9.33 -19.17 -4.35
N LEU A 272 9.67 -20.35 -3.83
CA LEU A 272 8.97 -20.98 -2.71
C LEU A 272 9.13 -20.17 -1.41
N GLU A 273 10.34 -19.69 -1.11
CA GLU A 273 10.57 -18.81 0.04
C GLU A 273 9.82 -17.48 -0.12
N ALA A 274 9.87 -16.88 -1.31
CA ALA A 274 9.18 -15.62 -1.58
C ALA A 274 7.65 -15.74 -1.36
N ILE A 275 7.05 -16.86 -1.78
CA ILE A 275 5.62 -17.15 -1.57
C ILE A 275 5.29 -17.31 -0.09
N GLN A 276 6.07 -18.10 0.65
CA GLN A 276 5.83 -18.34 2.08
C GLN A 276 5.85 -17.02 2.87
N LEU A 277 6.83 -16.16 2.60
CA LEU A 277 6.95 -14.86 3.24
C LEU A 277 5.78 -13.94 2.86
N GLN A 278 5.37 -13.95 1.60
CA GLN A 278 4.27 -13.13 1.13
C GLN A 278 2.93 -13.57 1.73
N ILE A 279 2.68 -14.87 1.93
CA ILE A 279 1.48 -15.37 2.62
C ILE A 279 1.41 -14.81 4.05
N VAL A 280 2.51 -14.85 4.80
CA VAL A 280 2.56 -14.30 6.15
C VAL A 280 2.28 -12.80 6.15
N VAL A 281 2.94 -12.05 5.27
CA VAL A 281 2.77 -10.59 5.18
C VAL A 281 1.33 -10.22 4.81
N THR A 282 0.71 -10.92 3.86
CA THR A 282 -0.68 -10.69 3.47
C THR A 282 -1.64 -10.95 4.63
N ASN A 283 -1.47 -12.05 5.37
CA ASN A 283 -2.30 -12.34 6.54
C ASN A 283 -2.16 -11.27 7.64
N MET A 284 -0.93 -10.82 7.90
CA MET A 284 -0.67 -9.74 8.86
C MET A 284 -1.25 -8.41 8.41
N LEU A 285 -1.22 -8.11 7.11
CA LEU A 285 -1.86 -6.94 6.52
C LEU A 285 -3.36 -6.93 6.74
N ILE A 286 -4.05 -8.02 6.40
CA ILE A 286 -5.50 -8.15 6.61
C ILE A 286 -5.84 -7.97 8.09
N GLY A 287 -5.09 -8.62 8.98
CA GLY A 287 -5.25 -8.47 10.42
C GLY A 287 -5.06 -7.02 10.89
N ALA A 288 -3.97 -6.37 10.51
CA ALA A 288 -3.62 -5.02 10.94
C ALA A 288 -4.67 -3.99 10.48
N ASN A 289 -5.09 -4.12 9.23
CA ASN A 289 -6.09 -3.27 8.61
C ASN A 289 -7.46 -3.43 9.27
N THR A 290 -7.85 -4.68 9.57
CA THR A 290 -9.12 -4.99 10.23
C THR A 290 -9.15 -4.43 11.65
N VAL A 291 -8.09 -4.66 12.44
CA VAL A 291 -7.99 -4.12 13.80
C VAL A 291 -7.99 -2.60 13.79
N SER A 292 -7.18 -1.97 12.93
CA SER A 292 -7.15 -0.50 12.79
C SER A 292 -8.51 0.08 12.38
N GLY A 293 -9.21 -0.60 11.46
CA GLY A 293 -10.56 -0.22 11.02
C GLY A 293 -11.61 -0.34 12.12
N ILE A 294 -11.60 -1.42 12.90
CA ILE A 294 -12.51 -1.62 14.03
C ILE A 294 -12.27 -0.59 15.12
N VAL A 295 -11.00 -0.42 15.54
CA VAL A 295 -10.62 0.53 16.60
C VAL A 295 -10.97 1.95 16.17
N SER A 296 -10.65 2.35 14.93
CA SER A 296 -11.01 3.69 14.45
C SER A 296 -12.51 3.93 14.38
N SER A 297 -13.28 2.95 13.90
CA SER A 297 -14.74 3.06 13.89
C SER A 297 -15.28 3.16 15.31
N TYR A 298 -14.74 2.38 16.26
CA TYR A 298 -15.14 2.39 17.66
C TYR A 298 -14.85 3.75 18.35
N LEU A 299 -13.67 4.33 18.15
CA LEU A 299 -13.35 5.65 18.70
C LEU A 299 -14.08 6.79 17.97
N CYS A 300 -14.42 6.61 16.69
CA CYS A 300 -15.12 7.62 15.90
C CYS A 300 -16.57 7.78 16.37
N TRP A 301 -17.34 6.69 16.56
CA TRP A 301 -18.75 6.81 16.94
C TRP A 301 -18.94 7.43 18.34
N THR A 302 -18.05 7.17 19.30
CA THR A 302 -18.13 7.78 20.64
C THR A 302 -17.97 9.30 20.62
N THR A 303 -17.32 9.83 19.58
CA THR A 303 -17.09 11.27 19.42
C THR A 303 -18.34 12.02 18.96
N PHE A 304 -19.24 11.34 18.25
CA PHE A 304 -20.47 11.92 17.69
C PHE A 304 -21.55 12.20 18.74
N PHE A 305 -21.49 11.52 19.88
CA PHE A 305 -22.47 11.66 20.95
C PHE A 305 -21.93 12.51 22.11
N ASN A 306 -22.83 13.22 22.78
CA ASN A 306 -22.53 13.89 24.04
C ASN A 306 -22.79 12.96 25.24
N LYS A 307 -22.40 13.38 26.46
CA LYS A 307 -22.64 12.61 27.70
C LYS A 307 -24.12 12.27 27.95
N ALA A 308 -25.03 13.06 27.38
CA ALA A 308 -26.48 12.84 27.42
C ALA A 308 -27.03 11.98 26.26
N PHE A 309 -26.18 11.27 25.51
CA PHE A 309 -26.54 10.46 24.33
C PHE A 309 -27.25 11.20 23.20
N GLN A 310 -27.11 12.53 23.15
CA GLN A 310 -27.55 13.35 22.03
C GLN A 310 -26.48 13.42 20.94
N LEU A 311 -26.92 13.44 19.69
CA LEU A 311 -26.05 13.71 18.56
C LEU A 311 -25.55 15.17 18.63
N LYS A 312 -24.26 15.39 18.39
CA LYS A 312 -23.70 16.74 18.36
C LYS A 312 -23.96 17.40 17.02
N ASP A 313 -24.97 18.26 16.96
CA ASP A 313 -25.40 18.95 15.74
C ASP A 313 -24.32 19.82 15.10
N GLU A 314 -23.43 20.38 15.92
CA GLU A 314 -22.29 21.20 15.48
C GLU A 314 -21.32 20.45 14.54
N LEU A 315 -21.27 19.11 14.59
CA LEU A 315 -20.41 18.29 13.70
C LEU A 315 -20.99 18.11 12.29
N PHE A 316 -22.31 18.25 12.17
CA PHE A 316 -23.07 17.89 10.97
C PHE A 316 -23.70 19.10 10.28
N ALA A 317 -23.67 20.28 10.92
CA ALA A 317 -23.99 21.55 10.28
C ALA A 317 -23.07 21.80 9.07
N ASP A 318 -23.66 22.07 7.91
CA ASP A 318 -22.91 22.45 6.72
C ASP A 318 -22.27 23.83 6.96
N LYS A 319 -20.94 23.85 6.98
CA LYS A 319 -20.13 25.06 6.87
C LYS A 319 -19.59 25.17 5.46
#